data_AF-A0A257PF24-F1
#
_entry.id   AF-A0A257PF24-F1
#
_cell.length_a   1.000
_cell.length_b   1.000
_cell.length_c   1.000
_cell.angle_alpha   90.00
_cell.angle_beta   90.00
_cell.angle_gamma   90.00
#
_symmetry.space_group_name_H-M   'P 1'
#
loop_
_entity.id
_entity.type
_entity.pdbx_description
1 polymer ?
#
loop_
_entity_poly.entity_id
_entity_poly.type
_entity_poly.pdbx_seq_one_letter_code
_entity_poly.pdbx_strand_id
1 'polypeptide(L)'
;GYGFDCDTETQWIAAAKLIKETKKRKNFAGFVDGTPERDQLKAKLNSVGMVFNGDVAVSYADGSGKDIGFFLPKEGTEIWVDTMAVPTHAPNPALALQFINFILNAYQGAELSNFNDYASPNQASQSQLAANLQAELINPTPDDYKLLHFLPPLSGHKLQVFNAIWAAVKQ
;
A
#
# COMPACT_ATOMS: atom_id res chain seq x y z
N GLY A 1 3.78 11.01 -18.03
CA GLY A 1 4.44 9.71 -17.83
C GLY A 1 3.79 8.66 -18.72
N TYR A 2 4.00 7.38 -18.45
CA TYR A 2 3.39 6.27 -19.20
C TYR A 2 2.17 5.65 -18.49
N GLY A 3 1.52 6.40 -17.59
CA GLY A 3 0.51 5.87 -16.68
C GLY A 3 1.12 5.20 -15.45
N PHE A 4 0.28 4.92 -14.44
CA PHE A 4 0.68 4.16 -13.25
C PHE A 4 0.88 2.67 -13.55
N ASP A 5 0.17 2.13 -14.54
CA ASP A 5 0.11 0.73 -14.96
C ASP A 5 1.16 0.33 -16.02
N CYS A 6 2.23 1.12 -16.19
CA CYS A 6 3.26 0.84 -17.19
C CYS A 6 4.00 -0.49 -16.94
N ASP A 7 4.18 -1.33 -17.97
CA ASP A 7 4.58 -2.74 -17.82
C ASP A 7 5.71 -3.21 -18.75
N THR A 8 6.35 -2.27 -19.46
CA THR A 8 7.47 -2.54 -20.38
C THR A 8 8.80 -2.00 -19.85
N GLU A 9 9.90 -2.67 -20.21
CA GLU A 9 11.25 -2.27 -19.79
C GLU A 9 11.60 -0.86 -20.24
N THR A 10 11.24 -0.47 -21.47
CA THR A 10 11.47 0.88 -21.99
C THR A 10 10.78 1.94 -21.14
N GLN A 11 9.54 1.68 -20.71
CA GLN A 11 8.79 2.59 -19.84
C GLN A 11 9.42 2.66 -18.44
N TRP A 12 9.81 1.52 -17.86
CA TRP A 12 10.48 1.48 -16.56
C TRP A 12 11.84 2.20 -16.57
N ILE A 13 12.64 2.04 -17.64
CA ILE A 13 13.89 2.76 -17.82
C ILE A 13 13.64 4.28 -17.90
N ALA A 14 12.58 4.69 -18.61
CA ALA A 14 12.20 6.10 -18.68
C ALA A 14 11.74 6.64 -17.32
N ALA A 15 10.94 5.89 -16.57
CA ALA A 15 10.53 6.23 -15.20
C ALA A 15 11.74 6.35 -14.26
N ALA A 16 12.68 5.40 -14.33
CA ALA A 16 13.91 5.43 -13.55
C ALA A 16 14.76 6.68 -13.82
N LYS A 17 14.85 7.13 -15.08
CA LYS A 17 15.51 8.40 -15.42
C LYS A 17 14.82 9.59 -14.75
N LEU A 18 13.48 9.64 -14.78
CA LEU A 18 12.72 10.70 -14.11
C LEU A 18 12.94 10.72 -12.59
N ILE A 19 12.99 9.55 -11.95
CA ILE A 19 13.28 9.45 -10.51
C ILE A 19 14.71 9.92 -10.23
N LYS A 20 15.70 9.53 -11.05
CA LYS A 20 17.09 9.99 -10.92
C LYS A 20 17.23 11.51 -11.07
N GLU A 21 16.50 12.14 -11.97
CA GLU A 21 16.46 13.60 -12.05
C GLU A 21 15.77 14.23 -10.83
N THR A 22 14.74 13.57 -10.29
CA THR A 22 14.06 14.02 -9.07
C THR A 22 14.98 13.96 -7.85
N LYS A 23 15.85 12.94 -7.74
CA LYS A 23 16.87 12.84 -6.68
C LYS A 23 17.83 14.03 -6.61
N LYS A 24 18.04 14.74 -7.73
CA LYS A 24 18.93 15.91 -7.81
C LYS A 24 18.28 17.19 -7.29
N ARG A 25 16.97 17.18 -7.03
CA ARG A 25 16.26 18.35 -6.50
C ARG A 25 16.67 18.59 -5.06
N LYS A 26 16.84 19.87 -4.67
CA LYS A 26 17.27 20.26 -3.32
C LYS A 26 16.28 19.86 -2.22
N ASN A 27 15.02 19.59 -2.59
CA ASN A 27 13.95 19.20 -1.68
C ASN A 27 13.64 17.69 -1.72
N PHE A 28 14.51 16.87 -2.31
CA PHE A 28 14.39 15.42 -2.23
C PHE A 28 14.93 14.92 -0.89
N ALA A 29 14.07 14.31 -0.06
CA ALA A 29 14.42 13.85 1.27
C ALA A 29 15.03 12.43 1.30
N GLY A 30 14.67 11.57 0.34
CA GLY A 30 15.18 10.20 0.28
C GLY A 30 14.10 9.17 -0.08
N PHE A 31 14.44 7.90 0.11
CA PHE A 31 13.50 6.79 0.04
C PHE A 31 13.38 6.15 1.42
N VAL A 32 12.16 6.05 1.91
CA VAL A 32 11.82 5.43 3.20
C VAL A 32 10.50 4.66 3.04
N ASP A 33 10.26 3.70 3.91
CA ASP A 33 9.01 2.92 3.91
C ASP A 33 7.85 3.78 4.46
N GLY A 34 6.61 3.34 4.24
CA GLY A 34 5.39 4.10 4.54
C GLY A 34 5.25 4.53 6.00
N THR A 35 5.47 3.62 6.95
CA THR A 35 5.34 3.93 8.39
C THR A 35 6.40 4.96 8.86
N PRO A 36 7.70 4.82 8.55
CA PRO A 36 8.67 5.89 8.80
C PRO A 36 8.35 7.22 8.11
N GLU A 37 7.83 7.20 6.88
CA GLU A 37 7.45 8.44 6.18
C GLU A 37 6.30 9.15 6.88
N ARG A 38 5.25 8.41 7.29
CA ARG A 38 4.15 8.94 8.10
C ARG A 38 4.67 9.64 9.35
N ASP A 39 5.62 9.04 10.06
CA ASP A 39 6.19 9.65 11.26
C ASP A 39 7.00 10.91 10.94
N GLN A 40 7.71 10.95 9.81
CA GLN A 40 8.38 12.15 9.31
C GLN A 40 7.41 13.28 8.92
N LEU A 41 6.27 12.95 8.31
CA LEU A 41 5.20 13.90 8.00
C LEU A 41 4.60 14.49 9.28
N LYS A 42 4.29 13.66 10.28
CA LYS A 42 3.79 14.10 11.59
C LYS A 42 4.78 15.03 12.29
N ALA A 43 6.08 14.70 12.22
CA ALA A 43 7.15 15.51 12.77
C ALA A 43 7.47 16.77 11.93
N LYS A 44 6.80 16.97 10.80
CA LYS A 44 7.01 18.09 9.86
C LYS A 44 8.43 18.14 9.30
N LEU A 45 9.11 16.98 9.23
CA LEU A 45 10.40 16.82 8.58
C LEU A 45 10.25 16.83 7.05
N ASN A 46 9.19 16.17 6.56
CA ASN A 46 8.77 16.19 5.16
C ASN A 46 7.43 16.91 5.03
N SER A 47 7.21 17.58 3.88
CA SER A 47 5.93 18.22 3.56
C SER A 47 5.02 17.33 2.72
N VAL A 48 5.60 16.38 1.98
CA VAL A 48 4.91 15.43 1.09
C VAL A 48 5.69 14.12 1.10
N GLY A 49 4.98 13.00 1.17
CA GLY A 49 5.53 11.65 1.17
C GLY A 49 4.56 10.66 0.54
N MET A 50 5.08 9.50 0.13
CA MET A 50 4.25 8.37 -0.29
C MET A 50 4.05 7.45 0.91
N VAL A 51 2.80 7.15 1.22
CA VAL A 51 2.39 6.32 2.37
C VAL A 51 1.21 5.45 1.95
N PHE A 52 1.02 4.31 2.61
CA PHE A 52 -0.21 3.54 2.44
C PHE A 52 -1.36 4.23 3.18
N ASN A 53 -2.58 4.05 2.69
CA ASN A 53 -3.77 4.68 3.25
C ASN A 53 -4.00 4.31 4.73
N GLY A 54 -3.75 3.04 5.12
CA GLY A 54 -3.90 2.61 6.50
C GLY A 54 -2.88 3.22 7.47
N ASP A 55 -1.64 3.51 7.02
CA ASP A 55 -0.67 4.26 7.83
C ASP A 55 -1.25 5.61 8.27
N VAL A 56 -1.94 6.31 7.36
CA VAL A 56 -2.59 7.60 7.64
C VAL A 56 -3.86 7.41 8.47
N ALA A 57 -4.65 6.38 8.19
CA ALA A 57 -5.89 6.10 8.94
C ALA A 57 -5.62 5.90 10.43
N VAL A 58 -4.59 5.13 10.78
CA VAL A 58 -4.16 4.95 12.18
C VAL A 58 -3.82 6.29 12.84
N SER A 59 -3.15 7.20 12.11
CA SER A 59 -2.83 8.54 12.63
C SER A 59 -4.05 9.46 12.73
N TYR A 60 -5.06 9.27 11.89
CA TYR A 60 -6.32 10.00 12.05
C TYR A 60 -7.09 9.49 13.28
N ALA A 61 -7.12 8.17 13.49
CA ALA A 61 -7.81 7.53 14.59
C ALA A 61 -7.23 7.93 15.96
N ASP A 62 -5.90 8.02 16.09
CA ASP A 62 -5.23 8.45 17.33
C ASP A 62 -5.12 9.99 17.49
N GLY A 63 -5.59 10.76 16.49
CA GLY A 63 -5.58 12.21 16.47
C GLY A 63 -4.21 12.86 16.18
N SER A 64 -3.17 12.06 15.97
CA SER A 64 -1.81 12.56 15.71
C SER A 64 -1.58 13.01 14.27
N GLY A 65 -2.45 12.61 13.34
CA GLY A 65 -2.42 12.90 11.91
C GLY A 65 -3.32 14.03 11.45
N LYS A 66 -3.95 14.79 12.35
CA LYS A 66 -4.95 15.84 12.02
C LYS A 66 -4.49 16.92 11.02
N ASP A 67 -3.18 17.14 10.91
CA ASP A 67 -2.57 18.15 10.02
C ASP A 67 -2.08 17.52 8.70
N ILE A 68 -2.28 16.21 8.49
CA ILE A 68 -1.86 15.49 7.29
C ILE A 68 -3.05 15.42 6.33
N GLY A 69 -2.82 15.76 5.07
CA GLY A 69 -3.77 15.50 3.99
C GLY A 69 -3.42 14.20 3.27
N PHE A 70 -4.44 13.50 2.76
CA PHE A 70 -4.27 12.32 1.91
C PHE A 70 -5.10 12.50 0.63
N PHE A 71 -4.55 12.12 -0.51
CA PHE A 71 -5.24 12.20 -1.79
C PHE A 71 -4.69 11.16 -2.77
N LEU A 72 -5.51 10.76 -3.74
CA LEU A 72 -5.07 9.92 -4.85
C LEU A 72 -4.47 10.79 -5.96
N PRO A 73 -3.28 10.46 -6.49
CA PRO A 73 -2.75 11.12 -7.68
C PRO A 73 -3.70 11.00 -8.87
N LYS A 74 -3.88 12.09 -9.62
CA LYS A 74 -4.75 12.13 -10.82
C LYS A 74 -4.26 11.19 -11.93
N GLU A 75 -2.97 10.84 -11.91
CA GLU A 75 -2.35 9.91 -12.85
C GLU A 75 -2.65 8.43 -12.53
N GLY A 76 -3.24 8.16 -11.36
CA GLY A 76 -3.49 6.82 -10.83
C GLY A 76 -2.51 6.41 -9.73
N THR A 77 -2.88 5.39 -8.96
CA THR A 77 -2.07 4.79 -7.89
C THR A 77 -2.44 3.32 -7.66
N GLU A 78 -1.72 2.66 -6.76
CA GLU A 78 -1.90 1.25 -6.44
C GLU A 78 -3.15 1.00 -5.60
N ILE A 79 -3.93 -0.01 -5.99
CA ILE A 79 -4.72 -0.81 -5.06
C ILE A 79 -4.00 -2.13 -4.82
N TRP A 80 -4.01 -2.58 -3.58
CA TRP A 80 -3.23 -3.73 -3.12
C TRP A 80 -4.07 -4.59 -2.19
N VAL A 81 -3.63 -5.84 -2.03
CA VAL A 81 -4.24 -6.81 -1.13
C VAL A 81 -3.18 -7.74 -0.58
N ASP A 82 -3.16 -7.90 0.74
CA ASP A 82 -2.36 -8.94 1.38
C ASP A 82 -3.15 -10.26 1.40
N THR A 83 -2.46 -11.36 1.11
CA THR A 83 -3.06 -12.70 1.10
C THR A 83 -2.28 -13.62 2.01
N MET A 84 -2.99 -14.41 2.83
CA MET A 84 -2.37 -15.49 3.60
C MET A 84 -2.04 -16.68 2.68
N ALA A 85 -0.82 -17.19 2.76
CA ALA A 85 -0.38 -18.37 2.03
C ALA A 85 0.28 -19.39 2.96
N VAL A 86 0.14 -20.68 2.63
CA VAL A 86 0.83 -21.78 3.34
C VAL A 86 2.06 -22.18 2.53
N PRO A 87 3.30 -22.02 3.05
CA PRO A 87 4.49 -22.49 2.37
C PRO A 87 4.43 -24.00 2.10
N THR A 88 4.96 -24.44 0.96
CA THR A 88 4.97 -25.87 0.56
C THR A 88 5.73 -26.77 1.54
N HIS A 89 6.66 -26.20 2.31
CA HIS A 89 7.46 -26.88 3.32
C HIS A 89 7.10 -26.45 4.75
N ALA A 90 5.88 -25.93 4.98
CA ALA A 90 5.45 -25.56 6.32
C ALA A 90 5.52 -26.78 7.26
N PRO A 91 6.10 -26.65 8.47
CA PRO A 91 6.22 -27.78 9.40
C PRO A 91 4.86 -28.24 9.94
N ASN A 92 3.84 -27.38 9.90
CA ASN A 92 2.48 -27.65 10.38
C ASN A 92 1.42 -27.05 9.43
N PRO A 93 1.25 -27.58 8.21
CA PRO A 93 0.34 -26.99 7.22
C PRO A 93 -1.14 -27.06 7.66
N ALA A 94 -1.52 -28.10 8.39
CA ALA A 94 -2.87 -28.24 8.93
C ALA A 94 -3.21 -27.13 9.95
N LEU A 95 -2.27 -26.77 10.82
CA LEU A 95 -2.47 -25.68 11.78
C LEU A 95 -2.52 -24.31 11.07
N ALA A 96 -1.70 -24.11 10.04
CA ALA A 96 -1.75 -22.89 9.23
C ALA A 96 -3.12 -22.72 8.55
N LEU A 97 -3.70 -23.80 8.01
CA LEU A 97 -5.05 -23.77 7.43
C LEU A 97 -6.12 -23.50 8.50
N GLN A 98 -6.00 -24.05 9.70
CA GLN A 98 -6.91 -23.72 10.81
C GLN A 98 -6.83 -22.25 11.20
N PHE A 99 -5.63 -21.65 11.21
CA PHE A 99 -5.45 -20.23 11.46
C PHE A 99 -6.07 -19.37 10.35
N ILE A 100 -5.87 -19.72 9.08
CA ILE A 100 -6.53 -19.04 7.96
C ILE A 100 -8.05 -19.09 8.10
N ASN A 101 -8.61 -20.26 8.42
CA ASN A 101 -10.05 -20.40 8.67
C ASN A 101 -10.54 -19.54 9.85
N PHE A 102 -9.74 -19.42 10.91
CA PHE A 102 -10.03 -18.55 12.04
C PHE A 102 -10.12 -17.09 11.60
N ILE A 103 -9.13 -16.58 10.85
CA ILE A 103 -9.14 -15.19 10.34
C ILE A 103 -10.27 -14.94 9.34
N LEU A 104 -10.63 -15.92 8.51
CA LEU A 104 -11.74 -15.81 7.55
C LEU A 104 -13.13 -15.87 8.20
N ASN A 105 -13.23 -16.18 9.51
CA ASN A 105 -14.48 -16.05 10.22
C ASN A 105 -14.95 -14.59 10.24
N ALA A 106 -16.25 -14.34 10.07
CA ALA A 106 -16.82 -13.00 10.00
C ALA A 106 -16.45 -12.11 11.21
N TYR A 107 -16.56 -12.65 12.42
CA TYR A 107 -16.24 -11.91 13.63
C TYR A 107 -14.74 -11.66 13.78
N GLN A 108 -13.92 -12.70 13.62
CA GLN A 108 -12.48 -12.56 13.78
C GLN A 108 -11.84 -11.66 12.71
N GLY A 109 -12.30 -11.76 11.46
CA GLY A 109 -11.86 -10.87 10.39
C GLY A 109 -12.29 -9.41 10.62
N ALA A 110 -13.45 -9.18 11.24
CA ALA A 110 -13.87 -7.84 11.64
C ALA A 110 -13.02 -7.30 12.79
N GLU A 111 -12.77 -8.10 13.83
CA GLU A 111 -11.91 -7.71 14.96
C GLU A 111 -10.49 -7.36 14.50
N LEU A 112 -9.93 -8.13 13.55
CA LEU A 112 -8.64 -7.80 12.96
C LEU A 112 -8.65 -6.45 12.23
N SER A 113 -9.69 -6.20 11.44
CA SER A 113 -9.85 -4.95 10.67
C SER A 113 -10.04 -3.75 11.61
N ASN A 114 -10.84 -3.92 12.66
CA ASN A 114 -11.07 -2.93 13.71
C ASN A 114 -9.80 -2.63 14.52
N PHE A 115 -8.90 -3.61 14.64
CA PHE A 115 -7.63 -3.44 15.34
C PHE A 115 -6.58 -2.70 14.51
N ASN A 116 -6.51 -2.96 13.20
CA ASN A 116 -5.44 -2.44 12.34
C ASN A 116 -5.85 -1.30 11.39
N ASP A 117 -7.12 -0.89 11.41
CA ASP A 117 -7.69 0.17 10.58
C ASP A 117 -7.62 -0.08 9.05
N TYR A 118 -7.62 -1.36 8.63
CA TYR A 118 -7.68 -1.74 7.21
C TYR A 118 -9.03 -2.29 6.79
N ALA A 119 -9.35 -2.14 5.51
CA ALA A 119 -10.57 -2.68 4.92
C ALA A 119 -10.58 -4.23 4.99
N SER A 120 -11.75 -4.80 5.29
CA SER A 120 -11.96 -6.25 5.22
C SER A 120 -12.46 -6.66 3.82
N PRO A 121 -11.82 -7.61 3.13
CA PRO A 121 -12.39 -8.20 1.91
C PRO A 121 -13.51 -9.20 2.21
N ASN A 122 -13.74 -9.54 3.49
CA ASN A 122 -14.77 -10.49 3.89
C ASN A 122 -16.14 -9.81 3.94
N GLN A 123 -16.99 -10.09 2.96
CA GLN A 123 -18.34 -9.53 2.89
C GLN A 123 -19.17 -9.82 4.15
N ALA A 124 -18.96 -10.97 4.80
CA ALA A 124 -19.70 -11.34 6.01
C ALA A 124 -19.27 -10.55 7.26
N SER A 125 -18.08 -9.94 7.25
CA SER A 125 -17.56 -9.10 8.34
C SER A 125 -18.11 -7.67 8.32
N GLN A 126 -18.67 -7.22 7.20
CA GLN A 126 -18.98 -5.79 6.95
C GLN A 126 -19.89 -5.17 8.01
N SER A 127 -20.88 -5.92 8.53
CA SER A 127 -21.80 -5.41 9.57
C SER A 127 -21.17 -5.26 10.95
N GLN A 128 -19.94 -5.72 11.14
CA GLN A 128 -19.22 -5.73 12.42
C GLN A 128 -18.01 -4.78 12.42
N LEU A 129 -17.78 -4.08 11.30
CA LEU A 129 -16.71 -3.11 11.17
C LEU A 129 -17.03 -1.83 11.94
N ALA A 130 -16.02 -1.26 12.58
CA ALA A 130 -16.10 0.03 13.24
C ALA A 130 -16.39 1.14 12.21
N ALA A 131 -17.05 2.22 12.66
CA ALA A 131 -17.53 3.28 11.76
C ALA A 131 -16.39 4.00 11.01
N ASN A 132 -15.19 4.07 11.60
CA ASN A 132 -14.02 4.69 10.97
C ASN A 132 -13.56 3.92 9.71
N LEU A 133 -13.81 2.62 9.63
CA LEU A 133 -13.50 1.80 8.45
C LEU A 133 -14.42 2.08 7.26
N GLN A 134 -15.49 2.87 7.45
CA GLN A 134 -16.37 3.33 6.37
C GLN A 134 -15.88 4.64 5.73
N ALA A 135 -14.81 5.24 6.23
CA ALA A 135 -14.24 6.46 5.66
C ALA A 135 -13.70 6.20 4.24
N GLU A 136 -13.81 7.19 3.35
CA GLU A 136 -13.34 7.11 1.95
C GLU A 136 -11.85 6.74 1.84
N LEU A 137 -11.03 7.13 2.83
CA LEU A 137 -9.63 6.75 2.94
C LEU A 137 -9.42 5.22 2.97
N ILE A 138 -10.36 4.48 3.58
CA ILE A 138 -10.30 3.03 3.73
C ILE A 138 -11.15 2.33 2.67
N ASN A 139 -12.30 2.91 2.33
CA ASN A 139 -13.21 2.38 1.33
C ASN A 139 -13.37 3.40 0.18
N PRO A 140 -12.54 3.30 -0.87
CA PRO A 140 -12.53 4.24 -1.99
C PRO A 140 -13.90 4.38 -2.67
N THR A 141 -14.18 5.56 -3.20
CA THR A 141 -15.40 5.80 -3.98
C THR A 141 -15.35 5.10 -5.36
N PRO A 142 -16.48 4.91 -6.06
CA PRO A 142 -16.47 4.40 -7.43
C PRO A 142 -15.63 5.23 -8.41
N ASP A 143 -15.44 6.52 -8.16
CA ASP A 143 -14.57 7.37 -8.97
C ASP A 143 -13.09 7.17 -8.61
N ASP A 144 -12.77 7.00 -7.32
CA ASP A 144 -11.43 6.64 -6.88
C ASP A 144 -10.98 5.32 -7.49
N TYR A 145 -11.85 4.31 -7.54
CA TYR A 145 -11.53 3.01 -8.16
C TYR A 145 -11.12 3.11 -9.64
N LYS A 146 -11.46 4.19 -10.35
CA LYS A 146 -10.98 4.42 -11.74
C LYS A 146 -9.51 4.84 -11.80
N LEU A 147 -8.97 5.36 -10.71
CA LEU A 147 -7.57 5.76 -10.53
C LEU A 147 -6.73 4.65 -9.89
N LEU A 148 -7.37 3.59 -9.40
CA LEU A 148 -6.71 2.52 -8.67
C LEU A 148 -6.38 1.35 -9.61
N HIS A 149 -5.13 0.88 -9.53
CA HIS A 149 -4.63 -0.20 -10.39
C HIS A 149 -3.92 -1.25 -9.55
N PHE A 150 -4.20 -2.53 -9.83
CA PHE A 150 -3.32 -3.60 -9.38
C PHE A 150 -2.07 -3.60 -10.26
N LEU A 151 -0.91 -3.72 -9.63
CA LEU A 151 0.34 -3.88 -10.36
C LEU A 151 0.43 -5.30 -10.96
N PRO A 152 0.88 -5.45 -12.22
CA PRO A 152 1.00 -6.76 -12.84
C PRO A 152 2.06 -7.60 -12.10
N PRO A 153 1.82 -8.91 -11.90
CA PRO A 153 2.80 -9.76 -11.23
C PRO A 153 4.10 -9.80 -12.05
N LEU A 154 5.21 -9.53 -11.38
CA LEU A 154 6.53 -9.62 -11.99
C LEU A 154 7.15 -11.00 -11.71
N SER A 155 7.62 -11.66 -12.77
CA SER A 155 8.34 -12.93 -12.66
C SER A 155 9.46 -13.04 -13.69
N GLY A 156 10.35 -14.01 -13.49
CA GLY A 156 11.44 -14.33 -14.42
C GLY A 156 12.27 -13.11 -14.81
N HIS A 157 12.45 -12.91 -16.12
CA HIS A 157 13.25 -11.82 -16.67
C HIS A 157 12.72 -10.44 -16.28
N LYS A 158 11.40 -10.21 -16.34
CA LYS A 158 10.80 -8.92 -15.99
C LYS A 158 11.12 -8.52 -14.54
N LEU A 159 11.01 -9.46 -13.59
CA LEU A 159 11.35 -9.21 -12.19
C LEU A 159 12.84 -8.88 -12.00
N GLN A 160 13.72 -9.62 -12.67
CA GLN A 160 15.17 -9.37 -12.61
C GLN A 160 15.51 -7.97 -13.13
N VAL A 161 14.95 -7.58 -14.28
CA VAL A 161 15.17 -6.26 -14.88
C VAL A 161 14.61 -5.15 -13.99
N PHE A 162 13.38 -5.30 -13.49
CA PHE A 162 12.77 -4.33 -12.60
C PHE A 162 13.59 -4.11 -11.33
N ASN A 163 14.05 -5.19 -10.69
CA ASN A 163 14.92 -5.12 -9.51
C ASN A 163 16.27 -4.46 -9.80
N ALA A 164 16.89 -4.76 -10.95
CA ALA A 164 18.14 -4.13 -11.35
C ALA A 164 17.97 -2.62 -11.60
N ILE A 165 16.86 -2.22 -12.25
CA ILE A 165 16.51 -0.81 -12.44
C ILE A 165 16.33 -0.12 -11.08
N TRP A 166 15.55 -0.71 -10.17
CA TRP A 166 15.32 -0.14 -8.85
C TRP A 166 16.61 -0.02 -8.03
N ALA A 167 17.45 -1.06 -8.02
CA ALA A 167 18.76 -1.02 -7.35
C ALA A 167 19.63 0.14 -7.88
N ALA A 168 19.62 0.37 -9.19
CA ALA A 168 20.35 1.47 -9.81
C ALA A 168 19.75 2.86 -9.55
N VAL A 169 18.48 2.94 -9.16
CA VAL A 169 17.80 4.19 -8.76
C VAL A 169 18.01 4.48 -7.28
N LYS A 170 17.99 3.44 -6.43
CA LYS A 170 18.10 3.56 -4.98
C LYS A 170 19.50 4.05 -4.56
N GLN A 171 20.56 3.60 -5.23
CA GLN A 171 21.93 4.15 -5.12
C GLN A 171 21.95 5.60 -5.61
#